data_AF-A0A0S7ZY11-F1
#
_entry.id   AF-A0A0S7ZY11-F1
#
_cell.length_a   1.000
_cell.length_b   1.000
_cell.length_c   1.000
_cell.angle_alpha   90.00
_cell.angle_beta   90.00
_cell.angle_gamma   90.00
#
_symmetry.space_group_name_H-M   'P 1'
#
loop_
_entity.id
_entity.type
_entity.pdbx_description
1 polymer ?
#
loop_
_entity_poly.entity_id
_entity_poly.type
_entity_poly.pdbx_seq_one_letter_code
_entity_poly.pdbx_strand_id
1 'polypeptide(L)'
;MGAAIAVLFAVPWLDRSPVKSIRYRGPIYKIALALFVVSFIALGYLGTVAATPTATVFSRLCTIIYFAFFLLMPVYTRLDKTKPPPDRVR
;
A
#
# COMPACT_ATOMS: atom_id res chain seq x y z
N MET A 1 2.61 15.52 6.46
CA MET A 1 3.15 14.72 7.58
C MET A 1 2.02 13.97 8.30
N GLY A 2 1.11 14.63 9.02
CA GLY A 2 0.05 13.93 9.79
C GLY A 2 -0.91 13.04 8.97
N ALA A 3 -1.22 13.41 7.71
CA ALA A 3 -2.10 12.63 6.85
C ALA A 3 -1.60 11.20 6.56
N ALA A 4 -0.27 10.99 6.51
CA ALA A 4 0.32 9.67 6.29
C ALA A 4 0.11 8.72 7.49
N ILE A 5 -0.06 9.27 8.69
CA ILE A 5 -0.41 8.50 9.89
C ILE A 5 -1.94 8.33 9.93
N ALA A 6 -2.69 9.40 9.65
CA ALA A 6 -4.15 9.37 9.66
C ALA A 6 -4.75 8.32 8.71
N VAL A 7 -4.16 8.13 7.53
CA VAL A 7 -4.65 7.15 6.55
C VAL A 7 -4.62 5.70 7.06
N LEU A 8 -3.71 5.37 8.00
CA LEU A 8 -3.64 4.06 8.62
C LEU A 8 -4.91 3.73 9.42
N PHE A 9 -5.51 4.75 10.05
CA PHE A 9 -6.78 4.57 10.74
C PHE A 9 -7.94 4.37 9.78
N ALA A 10 -7.84 4.86 8.55
CA ALA A 10 -8.88 4.67 7.55
C ALA A 10 -8.85 3.26 6.91
N VAL A 11 -7.76 2.48 7.09
CA VAL A 11 -7.58 1.14 6.51
C VAL A 11 -8.77 0.19 6.69
N PRO A 12 -9.44 0.10 7.86
CA PRO A 12 -10.61 -0.76 8.04
C PRO A 12 -11.79 -0.46 7.09
N TRP A 13 -11.89 0.78 6.59
CA TRP A 13 -12.91 1.19 5.62
C TRP A 13 -12.46 1.07 4.16
N LEU A 14 -11.15 1.21 3.94
CA LEU A 14 -10.55 1.11 2.60
C LEU A 14 -10.36 -0.34 2.16
N ASP A 15 -9.97 -1.23 3.05
CA ASP A 15 -9.83 -2.65 2.75
C ASP A 15 -11.18 -3.35 2.84
N ARG A 16 -11.77 -3.65 1.68
CA ARG A 16 -13.03 -4.39 1.58
C ARG A 16 -12.85 -5.85 1.17
N SER A 17 -11.64 -6.39 1.29
CA SER A 17 -11.37 -7.78 0.92
C SER A 17 -12.08 -8.74 1.90
N PRO A 18 -12.79 -9.77 1.41
CA PRO A 18 -13.40 -10.78 2.28
C PRO A 18 -12.35 -11.65 2.99
N VAL A 19 -11.08 -11.62 2.53
CA VAL A 19 -10.01 -12.45 3.07
C VAL A 19 -8.99 -11.62 3.85
N LYS A 20 -8.88 -11.94 5.14
CA LYS A 20 -8.00 -11.24 6.10
C LYS A 20 -6.51 -11.55 5.89
N SER A 21 -6.18 -12.78 5.48
CA SER A 21 -4.78 -13.19 5.31
C SER A 21 -4.26 -12.97 3.90
N ILE A 22 -3.10 -12.31 3.79
CA ILE A 22 -2.40 -12.05 2.52
C ILE A 22 -2.08 -13.33 1.74
N ARG A 23 -1.93 -14.47 2.41
CA ARG A 23 -1.64 -15.76 1.76
C ARG A 23 -2.68 -16.12 0.71
N TYR A 24 -3.93 -15.77 0.97
CA TYR A 24 -5.09 -16.09 0.13
C TYR A 24 -5.53 -14.91 -0.76
N ARG A 25 -4.88 -13.75 -0.65
CA ARG A 25 -5.09 -12.62 -1.57
C ARG A 25 -4.44 -12.90 -2.92
N GLY A 26 -5.02 -12.29 -3.94
CA GLY A 26 -4.55 -12.46 -5.31
C GLY A 26 -3.25 -11.71 -5.60
N PRO A 27 -2.75 -11.81 -6.84
CA PRO A 27 -1.47 -11.24 -7.24
C PRO A 27 -1.49 -9.71 -7.27
N ILE A 28 -2.63 -9.07 -7.52
CA ILE A 28 -2.72 -7.61 -7.65
C ILE A 28 -2.42 -6.94 -6.31
N TYR A 29 -3.02 -7.43 -5.23
CA TYR A 29 -2.73 -6.92 -3.89
C TYR A 29 -1.26 -7.08 -3.51
N LYS A 30 -0.63 -8.21 -3.89
CA LYS A 30 0.79 -8.49 -3.57
C LYS A 30 1.73 -7.55 -4.32
N ILE A 31 1.45 -7.24 -5.59
CA ILE A 31 2.23 -6.27 -6.37
C ILE A 31 2.07 -4.87 -5.78
N ALA A 32 0.83 -4.46 -5.47
CA ALA A 32 0.57 -3.16 -4.85
C ALA A 32 1.29 -3.02 -3.50
N LEU A 33 1.28 -4.08 -2.68
CA LEU A 33 2.00 -4.09 -1.40
C LEU A 33 3.52 -4.03 -1.60
N ALA A 34 4.07 -4.73 -2.60
CA ALA A 34 5.50 -4.67 -2.90
C ALA A 34 5.93 -3.25 -3.30
N LEU A 35 5.15 -2.58 -4.18
CA LEU A 35 5.38 -1.19 -4.55
C LEU A 35 5.30 -0.24 -3.35
N PHE A 36 4.34 -0.46 -2.46
CA PHE A 36 4.21 0.30 -1.22
C PHE A 36 5.45 0.16 -0.33
N VAL A 37 5.93 -1.07 -0.09
CA VAL A 37 7.13 -1.34 0.72
C VAL A 37 8.36 -0.67 0.12
N VAL A 38 8.55 -0.78 -1.20
CA VAL A 38 9.67 -0.12 -1.90
C VAL A 38 9.58 1.39 -1.73
N SER A 39 8.40 1.99 -1.93
CA SER A 39 8.20 3.43 -1.75
C SER A 39 8.47 3.90 -0.32
N PHE A 40 8.07 3.10 0.68
CA PHE A 40 8.26 3.42 2.09
C PHE A 40 9.75 3.44 2.47
N ILE A 41 10.50 2.42 2.05
CA ILE A 41 11.95 2.36 2.29
C ILE A 41 12.66 3.48 1.54
N ALA A 42 12.29 3.73 0.28
CA ALA A 42 12.86 4.81 -0.53
C ALA A 42 12.61 6.19 0.10
N LEU A 43 11.40 6.47 0.62
CA LEU A 43 11.10 7.71 1.34
C LEU A 43 11.93 7.84 2.63
N GLY A 44 12.06 6.74 3.38
CA GLY A 44 12.89 6.71 4.58
C GLY A 44 14.35 7.08 4.29
N TYR A 45 14.91 6.52 3.23
CA TYR A 45 16.27 6.87 2.79
C TYR A 45 16.37 8.30 2.26
N LEU A 46 15.47 8.72 1.36
CA LEU A 46 15.46 10.06 0.78
C LEU A 46 15.27 11.16 1.84
N GLY A 47 14.63 10.86 2.98
CA GLY A 47 14.54 11.76 4.12
C GLY A 47 15.86 12.02 4.85
N THR A 48 16.89 11.19 4.63
CA THR A 48 18.23 11.35 5.24
C THR A 48 19.24 12.07 4.33
N VAL A 49 18.94 12.18 3.04
CA VAL A 49 19.83 12.76 2.03
C VAL A 49 19.50 14.24 1.84
N ALA A 50 20.51 15.07 1.52
CA ALA A 50 20.30 16.47 1.19
C ALA A 50 19.35 16.64 -0.01
N ALA A 51 18.53 17.68 0.03
CA ALA A 51 17.54 17.96 -0.99
C ALA A 51 18.22 18.37 -2.32
N THR A 52 18.38 17.40 -3.22
CA THR A 52 18.79 17.64 -4.60
C THR A 52 17.56 17.66 -5.53
N PRO A 53 17.63 18.29 -6.71
CA PRO A 53 16.51 18.31 -7.66
C PRO A 53 16.04 16.90 -8.04
N THR A 54 16.98 15.96 -8.22
CA THR A 54 16.69 14.55 -8.51
C THR A 54 16.01 13.86 -7.34
N ALA A 55 16.58 13.97 -6.13
CA ALA A 55 15.99 13.41 -4.91
C ALA A 55 14.57 13.95 -4.65
N THR A 56 14.32 15.22 -4.97
CA THR A 56 13.01 15.86 -4.83
C THR A 56 11.97 15.24 -5.77
N VAL A 57 12.33 14.99 -7.04
CA VAL A 57 11.43 14.34 -8.00
C VAL A 57 11.10 12.91 -7.56
N PHE A 58 12.12 12.14 -7.16
CA PHE A 58 11.91 10.79 -6.65
C PHE A 58 11.07 10.75 -5.38
N SER A 59 11.30 11.69 -4.45
CA SER A 59 10.51 11.79 -3.21
C SER A 59 9.04 12.06 -3.51
N ARG A 60 8.74 12.97 -4.46
CA ARG A 60 7.36 13.26 -4.89
C ARG A 60 6.69 12.04 -5.51
N LEU A 61 7.38 11.35 -6.42
CA LEU A 61 6.86 10.15 -7.07
C LEU A 61 6.56 9.04 -6.05
N CYS A 62 7.50 8.77 -5.14
CA CYS A 62 7.32 7.74 -4.13
C CYS A 62 6.22 8.13 -3.11
N THR A 63 6.03 9.42 -2.84
CA THR A 63 4.91 9.91 -2.00
C THR A 63 3.56 9.68 -2.70
N ILE A 64 3.48 9.91 -4.02
CA ILE A 64 2.28 9.61 -4.80
C ILE A 64 1.96 8.11 -4.73
N ILE A 65 2.96 7.25 -4.94
CA ILE A 65 2.80 5.79 -4.84
C ILE A 65 2.31 5.38 -3.44
N TYR A 66 2.88 5.97 -2.39
CA TYR A 66 2.48 5.70 -1.00
C TYR A 66 0.99 5.99 -0.76
N PHE A 67 0.49 7.16 -1.15
CA PHE A 67 -0.93 7.49 -0.98
C PHE A 67 -1.84 6.77 -1.97
N ALA A 68 -1.38 6.53 -3.19
CA ALA A 68 -2.11 5.77 -4.20
C ALA A 68 -2.40 4.34 -3.74
N PHE A 69 -1.46 3.70 -3.02
CA PHE A 69 -1.69 2.39 -2.42
C PHE A 69 -2.95 2.38 -1.54
N PHE A 70 -3.08 3.33 -0.61
CA PHE A 70 -4.27 3.42 0.23
C PHE A 70 -5.51 3.80 -0.56
N LEU A 71 -5.48 4.89 -1.34
CA LEU A 71 -6.66 5.40 -2.04
C LEU A 71 -7.22 4.43 -3.10
N LEU A 72 -6.35 3.69 -3.79
CA LEU A 72 -6.76 2.69 -4.78
C LEU A 72 -7.13 1.34 -4.15
N MET A 73 -6.83 1.15 -2.86
CA MET A 73 -7.13 -0.09 -2.14
C MET A 73 -8.56 -0.61 -2.38
N PRO A 74 -9.63 0.20 -2.27
CA PRO A 74 -11.00 -0.26 -2.47
C PRO A 74 -11.29 -0.74 -3.90
N VAL A 75 -10.52 -0.26 -4.89
CA VAL A 75 -10.69 -0.58 -6.30
C VAL A 75 -10.00 -1.91 -6.60
N TYR A 76 -8.70 -2.02 -6.32
CA TYR A 76 -7.97 -3.23 -6.69
C TYR A 76 -8.29 -4.42 -5.78
N THR A 77 -8.65 -4.24 -4.51
CA THR A 77 -9.07 -5.37 -3.65
C THR A 77 -10.41 -5.98 -4.07
N ARG A 78 -11.26 -5.23 -4.79
CA ARG A 78 -12.51 -5.76 -5.36
C ARG A 78 -12.28 -6.54 -6.66
N LEU A 79 -11.30 -6.12 -7.45
CA LEU A 79 -10.95 -6.76 -8.72
C LEU A 79 -10.11 -8.02 -8.52
N ASP A 80 -9.36 -8.11 -7.42
CA ASP A 80 -8.44 -9.21 -7.16
C ASP A 80 -9.19 -10.50 -6.81
N LYS A 81 -8.87 -11.59 -7.52
CA LYS A 81 -9.48 -12.91 -7.27
C LYS A 81 -8.88 -13.53 -6.02
N THR A 82 -9.65 -13.56 -4.93
CA THR A 82 -9.23 -14.18 -3.67
C THR A 82 -9.46 -15.68 -3.65
N LYS A 83 -8.54 -16.44 -3.06
CA LYS A 83 -8.74 -17.87 -2.79
C LYS A 83 -9.57 -18.05 -1.50
N PRO A 84 -10.45 -19.06 -1.41
CA PRO A 84 -11.19 -19.29 -0.18
C PRO A 84 -10.23 -19.65 0.97
N PRO A 85 -10.42 -19.09 2.17
CA PRO A 85 -9.70 -19.52 3.35
C PRO A 85 -10.13 -20.95 3.74
N PRO A 86 -9.28 -21.73 4.44
CA PRO A 86 -9.60 -23.10 4.83
C PRO A 86 -10.80 -23.15 5.79
N ASP A 87 -11.66 -24.16 5.65
CA ASP A 87 -12.96 -24.27 6.33
C ASP A 87 -12.89 -24.24 7.87
N ARG A 88 -11.73 -24.57 8.44
CA ARG A 88 -11.45 -24.51 9.89
C ARG A 88 -11.40 -23.10 10.50
N VAL A 89 -11.48 -22.04 9.69
CA VAL A 89 -11.38 -20.64 10.13
C VAL A 89 -12.57 -19.79 9.67
N ARG A 90 -13.70 -20.44 9.30
CA ARG A 90 -14.96 -19.76 8.98
C ARG A 90 -15.60 -19.15 10.22
#